data_AF-A0A6P1DL58-F1
#
_entry.id   AF-A0A6P1DL58-F1
#
_cell.length_a   1.000
_cell.length_b   1.000
_cell.length_c   1.000
_cell.angle_alpha   90.00
_cell.angle_beta   90.00
_cell.angle_gamma   90.00
#
_symmetry.space_group_name_H-M   'P 1'
#
loop_
_entity.id
_entity.type
_entity.pdbx_description
1 polymer ?
#
loop_
_entity_poly.entity_id
_entity_poly.type
_entity_poly.pdbx_seq_one_letter_code
_entity_poly.pdbx_strand_id
1 'polypeptide(L)'
;MNNFECQQNYAVVCCITTEIVTNPYKTGINTSASVLKVTDNGTDAWDALVFDLGAAINLSTKNKLKIKIYSTKAVPLLAKLEGGSSGAKEVWGAITTANAWTEYTFDFSDQSAANHKKIVLFFNGGASDGTATDIYYIDDLKWE
;
A
#
# COMPACT_ATOMS: atom_id res chain seq x y z
N MET A 1 -3.45 11.39 4.16
CA MET A 1 -3.15 11.17 2.73
C MET A 1 -1.66 11.21 2.53
N ASN A 2 -1.08 10.24 1.85
CA ASN A 2 0.31 10.25 1.44
C ASN A 2 0.33 10.21 -0.08
N ASN A 3 0.72 11.33 -0.71
CA ASN A 3 0.77 11.47 -2.16
C ASN A 3 2.21 11.53 -2.69
N PHE A 4 3.20 11.31 -1.81
CA PHE A 4 4.63 11.25 -2.17
C PHE A 4 5.18 12.51 -2.87
N GLU A 5 4.46 13.61 -2.75
CA GLU A 5 4.88 14.96 -3.15
C GLU A 5 5.17 15.76 -1.87
N CYS A 6 4.53 16.92 -1.72
CA CYS A 6 4.58 17.74 -0.52
C CYS A 6 3.87 17.11 0.69
N GLN A 7 2.97 16.13 0.50
CA GLN A 7 2.23 15.54 1.61
C GLN A 7 2.66 14.09 1.89
N GLN A 8 3.52 13.95 2.89
CA GLN A 8 4.06 12.67 3.37
C GLN A 8 3.73 12.42 4.84
N ASN A 9 2.45 12.12 5.11
CA ASN A 9 2.00 11.92 6.49
C ASN A 9 2.54 10.64 7.14
N TYR A 10 2.99 9.67 6.34
CA TYR A 10 3.38 8.34 6.82
C TYR A 10 4.76 7.98 6.25
N ALA A 11 5.72 7.70 7.14
CA ALA A 11 7.03 7.24 6.73
C ALA A 11 7.01 5.73 6.46
N VAL A 12 7.68 5.31 5.39
CA VAL A 12 8.01 3.89 5.19
C VAL A 12 9.11 3.54 6.20
N VAL A 13 8.90 2.49 7.00
CA VAL A 13 9.82 2.14 8.08
C VAL A 13 10.65 0.88 7.82
N CYS A 14 10.22 -0.04 6.96
CA CYS A 14 11.00 -1.26 6.74
C CYS A 14 10.61 -2.10 5.53
N CYS A 15 11.46 -3.14 5.42
CA CYS A 15 11.22 -4.49 4.93
C CYS A 15 11.26 -4.69 3.41
N ILE A 16 10.98 -3.64 2.65
CA ILE A 16 11.10 -3.63 1.19
C ILE A 16 11.79 -2.36 0.68
N THR A 17 12.42 -2.45 -0.50
CA THR A 17 13.13 -1.31 -1.09
C THR A 17 12.14 -0.33 -1.70
N THR A 18 12.20 0.94 -1.28
CA THR A 18 11.33 1.99 -1.80
C THR A 18 12.08 3.26 -2.16
N GLU A 19 11.59 3.98 -3.16
CA GLU A 19 12.14 5.26 -3.61
C GLU A 19 11.01 6.18 -4.08
N ILE A 20 11.03 7.45 -3.70
CA ILE A 20 10.14 8.44 -4.33
C ILE A 20 10.79 8.88 -5.64
N VAL A 21 10.08 8.69 -6.75
CA VAL A 21 10.57 8.96 -8.11
C VAL A 21 9.56 9.82 -8.88
N THR A 22 10.03 10.51 -9.93
CA THR A 22 9.13 11.13 -10.91
C THR A 22 8.19 10.07 -11.46
N ASN A 23 6.88 10.36 -11.47
CA ASN A 23 5.85 9.45 -11.97
C ASN A 23 6.15 9.09 -13.44
N PRO A 24 6.51 7.83 -13.73
CA PRO A 24 6.84 7.40 -15.09
C PRO A 24 5.59 7.26 -15.96
N TYR A 25 4.41 7.19 -15.37
CA TYR A 25 3.14 6.90 -16.04
C TYR A 25 2.06 7.92 -15.67
N LYS A 26 2.22 9.19 -16.05
CA LYS A 26 1.22 10.26 -15.81
C LYS A 26 -0.01 10.10 -16.72
N THR A 27 -0.87 9.15 -16.39
CA THR A 27 -1.98 8.71 -17.25
C THR A 27 -3.22 8.36 -16.42
N GLY A 28 -4.39 8.41 -17.06
CA GLY A 28 -5.65 8.01 -16.43
C GLY A 28 -5.95 8.77 -15.14
N ILE A 29 -6.18 8.04 -14.05
CA ILE A 29 -6.57 8.60 -12.74
C ILE A 29 -5.39 9.14 -11.92
N ASN A 30 -4.14 8.99 -12.38
CA ASN A 30 -2.97 9.50 -11.69
C ASN A 30 -2.06 10.29 -12.64
N THR A 31 -2.06 11.61 -12.45
CA THR A 31 -1.18 12.54 -13.16
C THR A 31 -0.23 13.29 -12.21
N SER A 32 -0.01 12.76 -10.99
CA SER A 32 0.93 13.32 -10.00
C SER A 32 2.35 13.42 -10.59
N ALA A 33 3.16 14.35 -10.08
CA ALA A 33 4.52 14.55 -10.56
C ALA A 33 5.48 13.44 -10.09
N SER A 34 5.25 12.90 -8.90
CA SER A 34 6.04 11.92 -8.16
C SER A 34 5.13 10.83 -7.59
N VAL A 35 5.71 9.66 -7.36
CA VAL A 35 5.05 8.47 -6.79
C VAL A 35 6.06 7.70 -5.96
N LEU A 36 5.59 6.82 -5.07
CA LEU A 36 6.48 5.85 -4.43
C LEU A 36 6.65 4.63 -5.32
N LYS A 37 7.89 4.37 -5.72
CA LYS A 37 8.32 3.10 -6.32
C LYS A 37 8.60 2.09 -5.21
N VAL A 38 8.03 0.90 -5.35
CA VAL A 38 8.23 -0.26 -4.48
C VAL A 38 8.86 -1.35 -5.33
N THR A 39 10.01 -1.87 -4.89
CA THR A 39 10.74 -2.95 -5.58
C THR A 39 10.58 -4.23 -4.78
N ASP A 40 9.91 -5.21 -5.38
CA ASP A 40 9.74 -6.57 -4.85
C ASP A 40 11.11 -7.18 -4.48
N ASN A 41 11.17 -7.95 -3.39
CA ASN A 41 12.44 -8.52 -2.92
C ASN A 41 12.78 -9.89 -3.55
N GLY A 42 11.97 -10.37 -4.50
CA GLY A 42 12.16 -11.61 -5.22
C GLY A 42 11.14 -12.68 -4.84
N THR A 43 11.57 -13.70 -4.11
CA THR A 43 10.75 -14.91 -3.88
C THR A 43 10.13 -14.98 -2.49
N ASP A 44 10.33 -13.95 -1.66
CA ASP A 44 9.71 -13.89 -0.34
C ASP A 44 8.22 -13.56 -0.49
N ALA A 45 7.37 -14.49 -0.08
CA ALA A 45 5.93 -14.36 -0.22
C ALA A 45 5.31 -13.25 0.66
N TRP A 46 6.08 -12.68 1.59
CA TRP A 46 5.58 -11.74 2.59
C TRP A 46 6.48 -10.51 2.73
N ASP A 47 7.00 -10.00 1.62
CA ASP A 47 7.82 -8.80 1.57
C ASP A 47 7.01 -7.52 1.83
N ALA A 48 7.00 -7.12 3.09
CA ALA A 48 6.12 -6.07 3.59
C ALA A 48 6.58 -4.66 3.19
N LEU A 49 5.66 -3.87 2.64
CA LEU A 49 5.73 -2.41 2.71
C LEU A 49 5.04 -1.93 3.99
N VAL A 50 5.79 -1.38 4.93
CA VAL A 50 5.27 -0.98 6.24
C VAL A 50 5.30 0.54 6.42
N PHE A 51 4.14 1.11 6.73
CA PHE A 51 3.99 2.47 7.22
C PHE A 51 3.69 2.43 8.73
N ASP A 52 4.54 3.05 9.55
CA ASP A 52 4.26 3.24 10.98
C ASP A 52 3.79 4.68 11.22
N LEU A 53 2.60 4.83 11.80
CA LEU A 53 1.99 6.13 12.04
C LEU A 53 2.38 6.70 13.41
N GLY A 54 3.09 5.93 14.25
CA GLY A 54 3.52 6.32 15.61
C GLY A 54 2.38 6.40 16.65
N ALA A 55 1.14 6.60 16.19
CA ALA A 55 -0.06 6.70 16.98
C ALA A 55 -1.17 5.79 16.42
N ALA A 56 -2.22 5.59 17.23
CA ALA A 56 -3.36 4.78 16.82
C ALA A 56 -4.09 5.42 15.63
N ILE A 57 -4.43 4.61 14.62
CA ILE A 57 -5.21 5.04 13.47
C ILE A 57 -6.66 5.27 13.92
N ASN A 58 -7.21 6.48 13.69
CA ASN A 58 -8.61 6.74 13.99
C ASN A 58 -9.51 6.21 12.86
N LEU A 59 -10.14 5.06 13.11
CA LEU A 59 -11.05 4.38 12.17
C LEU A 59 -12.54 4.60 12.49
N SER A 60 -12.87 5.50 13.41
CA SER A 60 -14.27 5.72 13.83
C SER A 60 -15.16 6.36 12.75
N THR A 61 -14.54 7.12 11.84
CA THR A 61 -15.26 7.86 10.78
C THR A 61 -14.73 7.57 9.38
N LYS A 62 -13.43 7.33 9.24
CA LYS A 62 -12.76 6.98 7.99
C LYS A 62 -12.07 5.63 8.15
N ASN A 63 -12.68 4.60 7.58
CA ASN A 63 -12.30 3.20 7.81
C ASN A 63 -12.08 2.42 6.53
N LYS A 64 -12.05 3.11 5.39
CA LYS A 64 -11.68 2.52 4.11
C LYS A 64 -10.31 3.05 3.73
N LEU A 65 -9.34 2.15 3.58
CA LEU A 65 -8.03 2.50 3.07
C LEU A 65 -8.08 2.47 1.56
N LYS A 66 -7.75 3.60 0.93
CA LYS A 66 -7.63 3.72 -0.52
C LYS A 66 -6.20 3.98 -0.94
N ILE A 67 -5.84 3.46 -2.10
CA ILE A 67 -4.52 3.62 -2.71
C ILE A 67 -4.62 3.49 -4.23
N LYS A 68 -3.91 4.33 -4.98
CA LYS A 68 -3.72 4.15 -6.42
C LYS A 68 -2.48 3.32 -6.64
N ILE A 69 -2.58 2.29 -7.49
CA ILE A 69 -1.46 1.42 -7.81
C ILE A 69 -1.35 1.27 -9.33
N TYR A 70 -0.12 1.33 -9.84
CA TYR A 70 0.25 0.91 -11.18
C TYR A 70 1.23 -0.25 -11.09
N SER A 71 0.96 -1.31 -11.85
CA SER A 71 1.87 -2.46 -12.01
C SER A 71 1.85 -2.94 -13.46
N THR A 72 2.93 -3.57 -13.91
CA THR A 72 2.98 -4.27 -15.20
C THR A 72 2.44 -5.70 -15.12
N LYS A 73 2.10 -6.16 -13.91
CA LYS A 73 1.61 -7.52 -13.62
C LYS A 73 0.27 -7.50 -12.89
N ALA A 74 -0.50 -8.58 -13.05
CA ALA A 74 -1.63 -8.88 -12.20
C ALA A 74 -1.18 -9.86 -11.11
N VAL A 75 -1.38 -9.49 -9.83
CA VAL A 75 -0.87 -10.23 -8.67
C VAL A 75 -1.83 -10.10 -7.48
N PRO A 76 -1.80 -11.05 -6.51
CA PRO A 76 -2.46 -10.86 -5.22
C PRO A 76 -1.95 -9.60 -4.52
N LEU A 77 -2.84 -8.96 -3.74
CA LEU A 77 -2.50 -7.80 -2.93
C LEU A 77 -3.15 -7.95 -1.56
N LEU A 78 -2.36 -7.89 -0.50
CA LEU A 78 -2.87 -7.91 0.87
C LEU A 78 -2.65 -6.56 1.54
N ALA A 79 -3.73 -5.99 2.09
CA ALA A 79 -3.63 -4.90 3.05
C ALA A 79 -3.86 -5.43 4.46
N LYS A 80 -3.01 -5.01 5.40
CA LYS A 80 -3.06 -5.43 6.80
C LYS A 80 -2.93 -4.24 7.73
N LEU A 81 -3.69 -4.27 8.81
CA LEU A 81 -3.53 -3.39 9.95
C LEU A 81 -2.93 -4.17 11.12
N GLU A 82 -1.93 -3.60 11.77
CA GLU A 82 -1.27 -4.20 12.93
C GLU A 82 -0.64 -3.16 13.87
N GLY A 83 -0.01 -3.66 14.93
CA GLY A 83 0.53 -2.85 16.02
C GLY A 83 -0.56 -2.30 16.94
N GLY A 84 -0.16 -1.62 18.02
CA GLY A 84 -1.11 -1.17 19.04
C GLY A 84 -1.55 -2.30 19.96
N SER A 85 -2.79 -2.25 20.46
CA SER A 85 -3.35 -3.24 21.40
C SER A 85 -4.37 -4.18 20.78
N SER A 86 -4.75 -3.97 19.52
CA SER A 86 -5.66 -4.87 18.80
C SER A 86 -4.89 -5.95 18.04
N GLY A 87 -5.49 -7.13 17.89
CA GLY A 87 -4.95 -8.18 17.02
C GLY A 87 -5.01 -7.74 15.55
N ALA A 88 -4.06 -8.22 14.74
CA ALA A 88 -3.97 -7.81 13.34
C ALA A 88 -5.23 -8.13 12.53
N LYS A 89 -5.51 -7.31 11.51
CA LYS A 89 -6.60 -7.50 10.56
C LYS A 89 -6.06 -7.51 9.14
N GLU A 90 -6.47 -8.50 8.36
CA GLU A 90 -6.06 -8.71 6.97
C GLU A 90 -7.26 -8.58 6.03
N VAL A 91 -7.07 -7.90 4.91
CA VAL A 91 -8.06 -7.74 3.84
C VAL A 91 -7.37 -7.99 2.51
N TRP A 92 -7.75 -9.09 1.86
CA TRP A 92 -7.23 -9.48 0.54
C TRP A 92 -7.91 -8.73 -0.59
N GLY A 93 -7.11 -8.42 -1.61
CA GLY A 93 -7.53 -7.97 -2.92
C GLY A 93 -6.60 -8.56 -3.99
N ALA A 94 -6.69 -8.03 -5.20
CA ALA A 94 -5.79 -8.39 -6.29
C ALA A 94 -5.62 -7.20 -7.22
N ILE A 95 -4.40 -7.00 -7.70
CA ILE A 95 -4.13 -6.14 -8.85
C ILE A 95 -4.54 -6.94 -10.08
N THR A 96 -5.61 -6.53 -10.77
CA THR A 96 -6.14 -7.26 -11.93
C THR A 96 -5.81 -6.59 -13.25
N THR A 97 -5.46 -5.30 -13.22
CA THR A 97 -5.23 -4.49 -14.42
C THR A 97 -3.75 -4.14 -14.51
N ALA A 98 -3.06 -4.79 -15.45
CA ALA A 98 -1.69 -4.42 -15.78
C ALA A 98 -1.64 -3.15 -16.64
N ASN A 99 -0.56 -2.39 -16.51
CA ASN A 99 -0.25 -1.19 -17.29
C ASN A 99 -1.30 -0.06 -17.21
N ALA A 100 -2.03 0.03 -16.10
CA ALA A 100 -2.93 1.14 -15.83
C ALA A 100 -3.02 1.45 -14.33
N TRP A 101 -3.16 2.74 -14.01
CA TRP A 101 -3.48 3.16 -12.65
C TRP A 101 -4.88 2.71 -12.26
N THR A 102 -4.99 2.01 -11.14
CA THR A 102 -6.26 1.57 -10.55
C THR A 102 -6.32 1.99 -9.09
N GLU A 103 -7.47 2.50 -8.63
CA GLU A 103 -7.71 2.79 -7.21
C GLU A 103 -8.26 1.54 -6.52
N TYR A 104 -7.57 1.09 -5.49
CA TYR A 104 -7.96 -0.06 -4.66
C TYR A 104 -8.54 0.46 -3.34
N THR A 105 -9.55 -0.25 -2.82
CA THR A 105 -10.19 0.07 -1.55
C THR A 105 -10.20 -1.16 -0.66
N PHE A 106 -9.70 -1.03 0.57
CA PHE A 106 -9.73 -2.06 1.60
C PHE A 106 -10.65 -1.61 2.73
N ASP A 107 -11.66 -2.41 3.04
CA ASP A 107 -12.68 -2.09 4.04
C ASP A 107 -12.26 -2.61 5.43
N PHE A 108 -11.98 -1.67 6.34
CA PHE A 108 -11.67 -1.92 7.75
C PHE A 108 -12.76 -1.36 8.66
N SER A 109 -14.01 -1.23 8.19
CA SER A 109 -15.12 -0.72 9.00
C SER A 109 -15.42 -1.56 10.24
N ASP A 110 -15.14 -2.87 10.19
CA ASP A 110 -15.21 -3.76 11.35
C ASP A 110 -14.12 -3.49 12.40
N GLN A 111 -13.14 -2.63 12.09
CA GLN A 111 -12.06 -2.19 12.98
C GLN A 111 -12.29 -0.77 13.54
N SER A 112 -13.50 -0.21 13.47
CA SER A 112 -13.79 1.18 13.87
C SER A 112 -13.39 1.54 15.33
N ALA A 113 -13.39 0.56 16.23
CA ALA A 113 -12.97 0.72 17.64
C ALA A 113 -11.59 0.10 17.94
N ALA A 114 -10.88 -0.39 16.92
CA ALA A 114 -9.60 -1.07 17.08
C ALA A 114 -8.44 -0.09 17.27
N ASN A 115 -7.38 -0.57 17.91
CA ASN A 115 -6.14 0.16 18.12
C ASN A 115 -5.02 -0.46 17.28
N HIS A 116 -4.92 0.00 16.03
CA HIS A 116 -3.84 -0.33 15.10
C HIS A 116 -2.91 0.87 14.96
N LYS A 117 -1.63 0.66 14.62
CA LYS A 117 -0.65 1.74 14.43
C LYS A 117 0.06 1.70 13.08
N LYS A 118 -0.04 0.57 12.38
CA LYS A 118 0.67 0.33 11.12
C LYS A 118 -0.28 -0.04 10.01
N ILE A 119 0.07 0.41 8.81
CA ILE A 119 -0.48 -0.09 7.55
C ILE A 119 0.60 -0.93 6.90
N VAL A 120 0.27 -2.16 6.54
CA VAL A 120 1.18 -3.08 5.87
C VAL A 120 0.56 -3.52 4.55
N LEU A 121 1.32 -3.41 3.47
CA LEU A 121 0.93 -3.88 2.14
C LEU A 121 1.89 -4.98 1.71
N PHE A 122 1.34 -6.06 1.16
CA PHE A 122 2.12 -7.12 0.52
C PHE A 122 1.69 -7.23 -0.94
N PHE A 123 2.59 -6.85 -1.84
CA PHE A 123 2.41 -7.08 -3.27
C PHE A 123 2.80 -8.51 -3.58
N ASN A 124 2.08 -9.17 -4.49
CA ASN A 124 2.25 -10.59 -4.75
C ASN A 124 2.16 -11.48 -3.48
N GLY A 125 1.40 -11.03 -2.48
CA GLY A 125 1.36 -11.66 -1.16
C GLY A 125 0.95 -13.13 -1.23
N GLY A 126 1.70 -13.98 -0.53
CA GLY A 126 1.49 -15.42 -0.49
C GLY A 126 2.09 -16.20 -1.67
N ALA A 127 2.69 -15.53 -2.65
CA ALA A 127 3.34 -16.17 -3.79
C ALA A 127 4.87 -16.02 -3.72
N SER A 128 5.59 -17.09 -4.09
CA SER A 128 7.06 -17.12 -4.09
C SER A 128 7.66 -17.08 -5.51
N ASP A 129 6.95 -16.45 -6.44
CA ASP A 129 7.29 -16.36 -7.87
C ASP A 129 7.61 -14.93 -8.34
N GLY A 130 7.74 -13.99 -7.41
CA GLY A 130 8.19 -12.63 -7.69
C GLY A 130 9.66 -12.55 -8.12
N THR A 131 10.06 -11.37 -8.58
CA THR A 131 11.45 -11.09 -8.94
C THR A 131 11.87 -9.70 -8.46
N ALA A 132 13.17 -9.48 -8.24
CA ALA A 132 13.71 -8.16 -7.90
C ALA A 132 13.56 -7.11 -9.03
N THR A 133 12.93 -7.46 -10.14
CA THR A 133 12.57 -6.53 -11.23
C THR A 133 11.08 -6.18 -11.23
N ASP A 134 10.29 -6.78 -10.34
CA ASP A 134 8.88 -6.47 -10.19
C ASP A 134 8.73 -5.16 -9.43
N ILE A 135 8.13 -4.19 -10.12
CA ILE A 135 7.97 -2.82 -9.64
C ILE A 135 6.49 -2.51 -9.51
N TYR A 136 6.13 -1.97 -8.36
CA TYR A 136 4.82 -1.41 -8.10
C TYR A 136 4.98 0.08 -7.82
N TYR A 137 4.16 0.91 -8.47
CA TYR A 137 4.10 2.34 -8.17
C TYR A 137 2.83 2.62 -7.39
N ILE A 138 2.94 3.36 -6.29
CA ILE A 138 1.80 3.71 -5.46
C ILE A 138 1.68 5.22 -5.28
N ASP A 139 0.45 5.66 -5.11
CA ASP A 139 0.12 7.06 -4.86
C ASP A 139 -1.21 7.20 -4.11
N ASP A 140 -1.47 8.40 -3.58
CA ASP A 140 -2.72 8.80 -2.93
C ASP A 140 -3.20 7.82 -1.84
N LEU A 141 -2.29 7.31 -0.99
CA LEU A 141 -2.65 6.46 0.14
C LEU A 141 -3.44 7.27 1.18
N LYS A 142 -4.72 6.96 1.37
CA LYS A 142 -5.63 7.77 2.20
C LYS A 142 -6.71 6.95 2.88
N TRP A 143 -7.16 7.44 4.03
CA TRP A 143 -8.37 6.99 4.68
C TRP A 143 -9.57 7.77 4.16
N GLU A 144 -10.64 7.07 3.84
CA GLU A 144 -11.98 7.59 3.52
C GLU A 144 -13.05 7.04 4.46
#